data_AF-A0A914X1V2-F1
#
_entry.id   AF-A0A914X1V2-F1
#
_cell.length_a   1.000
_cell.length_b   1.000
_cell.length_c   1.000
_cell.angle_alpha   90.00
_cell.angle_beta   90.00
_cell.angle_gamma   90.00
#
_symmetry.space_group_name_H-M   'P 1'
#
loop_
_entity.id
_entity.type
_entity.pdbx_description
1 polymer ?
#
loop_
_entity_poly.entity_id
_entity_poly.type
_entity_poly.pdbx_seq_one_letter_code
_entity_poly.pdbx_strand_id
1 'polypeptide(L)'
;MAVTVEKLYELCEKLDSAKDKITEHQEEYQAIIAGTKGGSSEKRLAAQFIVRYFHRLPDQQLRALDALFELCEDDDVNIRKVVIKDLPGLCKGPGEASEPQHVDKVADVLTQLLQTEDSHEQTIVQNA
;
A
#
# COMPACT_ATOMS: atom_id res chain seq x y z
N MET A 1 18.36 -10.38 -0.25
CA MET A 1 18.44 -10.06 1.19
C MET A 1 17.09 -9.52 1.61
N ALA A 2 16.56 -9.93 2.77
CA ALA A 2 15.31 -9.38 3.27
C ALA A 2 15.50 -7.89 3.63
N VAL A 3 14.54 -7.04 3.29
CA VAL A 3 14.52 -5.63 3.69
C VAL A 3 14.22 -5.56 5.19
N THR A 4 14.96 -4.77 5.96
CA THR A 4 14.73 -4.61 7.41
C THR A 4 13.93 -3.34 7.70
N VAL A 5 13.38 -3.23 8.91
CA VAL A 5 12.68 -2.02 9.38
C VAL A 5 13.58 -0.77 9.30
N GLU A 6 14.83 -0.86 9.71
CA GLU A 6 15.79 0.25 9.62
C GLU A 6 15.98 0.68 8.17
N LYS A 7 16.07 -0.30 7.26
CA LYS A 7 16.24 0.01 5.84
C LYS A 7 15.02 0.71 5.26
N LEU A 8 13.80 0.33 5.68
CA LEU A 8 12.58 1.01 5.26
C LEU A 8 12.56 2.48 5.69
N TYR A 9 13.03 2.79 6.92
CA TYR A 9 13.13 4.18 7.37
C TYR A 9 14.16 4.98 6.55
N GLU A 10 15.33 4.43 6.25
CA GLU A 10 16.31 5.10 5.37
C GLU A 10 15.72 5.42 3.98
N LEU A 11 14.97 4.48 3.41
CA LEU A 11 14.32 4.66 2.10
C LEU A 11 13.24 5.76 2.16
N CYS A 12 12.44 5.75 3.23
CA CYS A 12 11.44 6.79 3.50
C CYS A 12 12.07 8.18 3.60
N GLU A 13 13.15 8.33 4.36
CA GLU A 13 13.87 9.60 4.49
C GLU A 13 14.41 10.09 3.14
N LYS A 14 14.90 9.17 2.30
CA LYS A 14 15.37 9.49 0.95
C LYS A 14 14.24 9.97 0.03
N LEU A 15 13.09 9.28 0.04
CA LEU A 15 11.91 9.68 -0.75
C LEU A 15 11.30 11.01 -0.26
N ASP A 16 11.30 11.25 1.04
CA ASP A 16 10.86 12.51 1.64
C ASP A 16 11.78 13.67 1.23
N SER A 17 13.09 13.43 1.21
CA SER A 17 14.10 14.41 0.82
C SER A 17 14.05 14.75 -0.68
N ALA A 18 13.58 13.82 -1.52
CA ALA A 18 13.52 14.00 -2.97
C ALA A 18 12.48 15.03 -3.45
N LYS A 19 11.46 15.35 -2.64
CA LYS A 19 10.40 16.34 -2.98
C LYS A 19 9.87 16.17 -4.42
N ASP A 20 10.09 17.13 -5.29
CA ASP A 20 9.59 17.13 -6.68
C ASP A 20 10.32 16.12 -7.58
N LYS A 21 11.50 15.63 -7.16
CA LYS A 21 12.31 14.65 -7.88
C LYS A 21 12.03 13.21 -7.46
N ILE A 22 10.98 12.96 -6.69
CA ILE A 22 10.65 11.61 -6.21
C ILE A 22 10.50 10.60 -7.35
N THR A 23 10.08 11.03 -8.54
CA THR A 23 9.99 10.19 -9.74
C THR A 23 11.33 9.67 -10.25
N GLU A 24 12.45 10.29 -9.86
CA GLU A 24 13.82 9.81 -10.11
C GLU A 24 14.25 8.70 -9.11
N HIS A 25 13.48 8.50 -8.03
CA HIS A 25 13.77 7.56 -6.93
C HIS A 25 12.88 6.32 -6.96
N GLN A 26 12.68 5.75 -8.15
CA GLN A 26 11.82 4.57 -8.31
C GLN A 26 12.42 3.33 -7.63
N GLU A 27 13.76 3.20 -7.61
CA GLU A 27 14.44 2.06 -7.00
C GLU A 27 14.19 2.00 -5.49
N GLU A 28 14.19 3.14 -4.82
CA GLU A 28 13.89 3.22 -3.39
C GLU A 28 12.45 2.78 -3.09
N TYR A 29 11.50 3.24 -3.90
CA TYR A 29 10.11 2.84 -3.74
C TYR A 29 9.91 1.35 -4.03
N GLN A 30 10.60 0.80 -5.03
CA GLN A 30 10.59 -0.64 -5.30
C GLN A 30 11.20 -1.45 -4.15
N ALA A 31 12.23 -0.92 -3.47
CA ALA A 31 12.78 -1.55 -2.27
C ALA A 31 11.79 -1.49 -1.08
N ILE A 32 11.00 -0.42 -0.95
CA ILE A 32 9.89 -0.36 0.02
C ILE A 32 8.84 -1.43 -0.31
N ILE A 33 8.45 -1.56 -1.59
CA ILE A 33 7.51 -2.60 -2.04
C ILE A 33 8.05 -4.00 -1.72
N ALA A 34 9.35 -4.25 -1.92
CA ALA A 34 9.95 -5.54 -1.55
C ALA A 34 9.88 -5.84 -0.03
N GLY A 35 9.70 -4.82 0.80
CA GLY A 35 9.46 -4.95 2.25
C GLY A 35 8.16 -5.68 2.61
N THR A 36 7.18 -5.76 1.71
CA THR A 36 5.95 -6.56 1.92
C THR A 36 6.22 -8.06 1.98
N LYS A 37 7.42 -8.50 1.60
CA LYS A 37 7.88 -9.89 1.70
C LYS A 37 8.72 -10.16 2.96
N GLY A 38 8.83 -9.19 3.86
CA GLY A 38 9.57 -9.30 5.13
C GLY A 38 8.76 -9.94 6.26
N GLY A 39 9.17 -9.68 7.50
CA GLY A 39 8.42 -10.06 8.70
C GLY A 39 7.22 -9.14 8.97
N SER A 40 6.46 -9.41 10.03
CA SER A 40 5.25 -8.65 10.34
C SER A 40 5.49 -7.15 10.51
N SER A 41 6.63 -6.77 11.12
CA SER A 41 6.99 -5.37 11.31
C SER A 41 7.33 -4.69 9.99
N GLU A 42 8.11 -5.35 9.14
CA GLU A 42 8.49 -4.87 7.81
C GLU A 42 7.26 -4.72 6.91
N LYS A 43 6.36 -5.71 6.89
CA LYS A 43 5.13 -5.68 6.10
C LYS A 43 4.24 -4.49 6.46
N ARG A 44 4.01 -4.28 7.77
CA ARG A 44 3.20 -3.15 8.26
C ARG A 44 3.79 -1.82 7.85
N LEU A 45 5.11 -1.67 8.01
CA LEU A 45 5.79 -0.42 7.68
C LEU A 45 5.87 -0.19 6.16
N ALA A 46 6.15 -1.24 5.39
CA ALA A 46 6.15 -1.20 3.94
C ALA A 46 4.78 -0.78 3.40
N ALA A 47 3.68 -1.38 3.89
CA ALA A 47 2.32 -1.01 3.49
C ALA A 47 2.04 0.49 3.70
N GLN A 48 2.36 1.03 4.87
CA GLN A 48 2.18 2.45 5.18
C GLN A 48 2.97 3.35 4.22
N PHE A 49 4.22 2.98 3.92
CA PHE A 49 5.06 3.76 3.00
C PHE A 49 4.62 3.63 1.54
N ILE A 50 4.13 2.46 1.11
CA ILE A 50 3.54 2.28 -0.22
C ILE A 50 2.39 3.27 -0.41
N VAL A 51 1.42 3.27 0.52
CA VAL A 51 0.25 4.16 0.49
C VAL A 51 0.68 5.63 0.47
N ARG A 52 1.65 6.00 1.31
CA ARG A 52 2.15 7.38 1.44
C ARG A 52 2.67 7.97 0.13
N TYR A 53 3.38 7.19 -0.69
CA TYR A 53 4.02 7.69 -1.92
C TYR A 53 3.27 7.33 -3.20
N PHE A 54 2.21 6.53 -3.12
CA PHE A 54 1.48 5.96 -4.26
C PHE A 54 1.13 6.99 -5.35
N HIS A 55 0.55 8.12 -4.97
CA HIS A 55 0.11 9.17 -5.90
C HIS A 55 1.26 9.98 -6.51
N ARG A 56 2.45 9.93 -5.92
CA ARG A 56 3.64 10.66 -6.37
C ARG A 56 4.48 9.85 -7.38
N LEU A 57 4.14 8.57 -7.56
CA LEU A 57 4.90 7.61 -8.38
C LEU A 57 3.95 6.83 -9.31
N PRO A 58 3.33 7.50 -10.31
CA PRO A 58 2.31 6.88 -11.18
C PRO A 58 2.80 5.61 -11.88
N ASP A 59 4.07 5.58 -12.32
CA ASP A 59 4.66 4.43 -13.02
C ASP A 59 4.80 3.17 -12.15
N GLN A 60 4.71 3.31 -10.82
CA GLN A 60 4.84 2.22 -9.87
C GLN A 60 3.50 1.79 -9.25
N GLN A 61 2.39 2.46 -9.58
CA GLN A 61 1.09 2.23 -8.95
C GLN A 61 0.57 0.81 -9.12
N LEU A 62 0.71 0.23 -10.32
CA LEU A 62 0.26 -1.14 -10.55
C LEU A 62 0.98 -2.14 -9.65
N ARG A 63 2.31 -2.02 -9.58
CA ARG A 63 3.16 -2.87 -8.73
C ARG A 63 2.86 -2.66 -7.24
N ALA A 64 2.60 -1.42 -6.84
CA ALA A 64 2.21 -1.09 -5.48
C ALA A 64 0.86 -1.71 -5.10
N LEU A 65 -0.15 -1.63 -6.00
CA LEU A 65 -1.45 -2.25 -5.78
C LEU A 65 -1.32 -3.77 -5.65
N ASP A 66 -0.60 -4.43 -6.55
CA ASP A 66 -0.41 -5.88 -6.49
C ASP A 66 0.19 -6.29 -5.13
N ALA A 67 1.20 -5.56 -4.65
CA ALA A 67 1.81 -5.84 -3.36
C ALA A 67 0.89 -5.59 -2.16
N LEU A 68 0.00 -4.58 -2.23
CA LEU A 68 -0.99 -4.34 -1.18
C LEU A 68 -2.11 -5.38 -1.21
N PHE A 69 -2.56 -5.80 -2.40
CA PHE A 69 -3.56 -6.86 -2.54
C PHE A 69 -3.05 -8.19 -1.98
N GLU A 70 -1.79 -8.54 -2.22
CA GLU A 70 -1.18 -9.71 -1.56
C GLU A 70 -1.17 -9.57 -0.03
N LEU A 71 -1.00 -8.36 0.52
CA LEU A 71 -1.08 -8.14 1.97
C LEU A 71 -2.52 -8.16 2.51
N CYS A 72 -3.53 -7.96 1.68
CA CYS A 72 -4.93 -8.22 2.04
C CYS A 72 -5.21 -9.71 2.25
N GLU A 73 -4.28 -10.60 1.89
CA GLU A 73 -4.38 -12.04 2.11
C GLU A 73 -3.37 -12.54 3.18
N ASP A 74 -2.74 -11.62 3.93
CA ASP A 74 -1.72 -11.98 4.93
C ASP A 74 -2.31 -12.81 6.09
N ASP A 75 -1.53 -13.77 6.60
CA ASP A 75 -1.91 -14.58 7.75
C ASP A 75 -2.21 -13.73 9.01
N ASP A 76 -1.54 -12.59 9.17
CA ASP A 76 -1.81 -11.65 10.25
C ASP A 76 -2.97 -10.71 9.89
N VAL A 77 -4.13 -10.97 10.50
CA VAL A 77 -5.34 -10.15 10.35
C VAL A 77 -5.12 -8.66 10.65
N ASN A 78 -4.16 -8.30 11.51
CA ASN A 78 -3.89 -6.90 11.78
C ASN A 78 -3.20 -6.20 10.61
N ILE A 79 -2.41 -6.93 9.82
CA ILE A 79 -1.84 -6.42 8.57
C ILE A 79 -2.96 -6.20 7.57
N ARG A 80 -3.80 -7.21 7.35
CA ARG A 80 -4.93 -7.12 6.41
C ARG A 80 -5.82 -5.91 6.71
N LYS A 81 -6.25 -5.76 7.96
CA LYS A 81 -7.11 -4.65 8.43
C LYS A 81 -6.55 -3.27 8.11
N VAL A 82 -5.24 -3.07 8.30
CA VAL A 82 -4.58 -1.79 8.01
C VAL A 82 -4.58 -1.54 6.51
N VAL A 83 -4.21 -2.54 5.70
CA VAL A 83 -4.13 -2.38 4.25
C VAL A 83 -5.52 -2.12 3.65
N ILE A 84 -6.53 -2.90 4.04
CA ILE A 84 -7.91 -2.77 3.56
C ILE A 84 -8.43 -1.35 3.79
N LYS A 85 -8.15 -0.79 4.98
CA LYS A 85 -8.58 0.56 5.34
C LYS A 85 -7.97 1.65 4.45
N ASP A 86 -6.78 1.42 3.91
CA ASP A 86 -6.06 2.40 3.09
C ASP A 86 -6.41 2.31 1.59
N LEU A 87 -6.93 1.17 1.12
CA LEU A 87 -7.26 0.95 -0.31
C LEU A 87 -8.16 2.05 -0.92
N PRO A 88 -9.24 2.53 -0.28
CA PRO A 88 -10.08 3.58 -0.86
C PRO A 88 -9.33 4.90 -1.09
N GLY A 89 -8.31 5.18 -0.27
CA GLY A 89 -7.46 6.35 -0.44
C GLY A 89 -6.61 6.31 -1.71
N LEU A 90 -6.29 5.10 -2.20
CA LEU A 90 -5.53 4.89 -3.44
C LEU A 90 -6.37 5.16 -4.69
N CYS A 91 -7.70 5.15 -4.56
CA CYS A 91 -8.61 5.44 -5.66
C CYS A 91 -8.70 6.94 -5.98
N LYS A 92 -8.29 7.81 -5.04
CA LYS A 92 -8.29 9.26 -5.22
C LYS A 92 -7.20 9.64 -6.23
N GLY A 93 -7.46 10.54 -7.17
CA GLY A 93 -6.38 11.07 -8.00
C GLY A 93 -5.37 11.90 -7.17
N PRO A 94 -4.23 12.31 -7.76
CA PRO A 94 -3.19 13.11 -7.07
C PRO A 94 -3.65 14.51 -6.57
N GLY A 95 -4.90 14.90 -6.82
CA GLY A 95 -5.57 16.07 -6.24
C GLY A 95 -7.11 15.95 -6.27
N GLU A 96 -7.80 16.90 -5.62
CA GLU A 96 -9.28 16.86 -5.47
C GLU A 96 -10.05 16.94 -6.80
N ALA A 97 -9.41 17.43 -7.87
CA ALA A 97 -10.01 17.59 -9.19
C ALA A 97 -9.64 16.48 -10.20
N SER A 98 -8.80 15.52 -9.80
CA SER A 98 -8.39 14.44 -10.69
C SER A 98 -9.39 13.28 -10.70
N GLU A 99 -9.55 12.66 -11.87
CA GLU A 99 -10.39 11.48 -12.02
C GLU A 99 -9.91 10.34 -11.11
N PRO A 100 -10.83 9.60 -10.46
CA PRO A 100 -10.49 8.42 -9.71
C PRO A 100 -9.77 7.38 -10.57
N GLN A 101 -8.80 6.68 -9.98
CA GLN A 101 -8.01 5.65 -10.67
C GLN A 101 -8.11 4.33 -9.92
N HIS A 102 -8.00 3.22 -10.64
CA HIS A 102 -7.96 1.85 -10.07
C HIS A 102 -9.22 1.44 -9.26
N VAL A 103 -10.31 2.20 -9.37
CA VAL A 103 -11.57 1.98 -8.62
C VAL A 103 -12.11 0.58 -8.87
N ASP A 104 -12.11 0.15 -10.13
CA ASP A 104 -12.50 -1.17 -10.60
C ASP A 104 -11.72 -2.29 -9.88
N LYS A 105 -10.38 -2.21 -9.86
CA LYS A 105 -9.54 -3.21 -9.20
C LYS A 105 -9.74 -3.25 -7.69
N VAL A 106 -9.80 -2.08 -7.06
CA VAL A 106 -9.98 -1.97 -5.61
C VAL A 106 -11.38 -2.47 -5.22
N ALA A 107 -12.41 -2.14 -5.98
CA ALA A 107 -13.78 -2.61 -5.73
C ALA A 107 -13.89 -4.13 -5.87
N ASP A 108 -13.23 -4.73 -6.86
CA ASP A 108 -13.21 -6.19 -7.04
C ASP A 108 -12.59 -6.89 -5.83
N VAL A 109 -11.43 -6.40 -5.34
CA VAL A 109 -10.75 -6.96 -4.16
C VAL A 109 -11.60 -6.78 -2.90
N LEU A 110 -12.15 -5.58 -2.64
CA LEU A 110 -13.02 -5.34 -1.50
C LEU A 110 -14.27 -6.25 -1.52
N THR A 111 -14.83 -6.49 -2.70
CA THR A 111 -15.97 -7.39 -2.87
C THR A 111 -15.62 -8.83 -2.49
N GLN A 112 -14.42 -9.30 -2.84
CA GLN A 112 -13.93 -10.62 -2.43
C GLN A 112 -13.74 -10.69 -0.91
N LEU A 113 -13.19 -9.65 -0.30
CA LEU A 113 -12.91 -9.57 1.14
C LEU A 113 -14.18 -9.51 2.02
N LEU A 114 -15.36 -9.21 1.46
CA LEU A 114 -16.63 -9.30 2.19
C LEU A 114 -16.93 -10.71 2.73
N GLN A 115 -16.25 -11.73 2.19
CA GLN A 115 -16.38 -13.13 2.61
C GLN A 115 -15.51 -13.49 3.83
N THR A 116 -14.75 -12.54 4.39
CA THR A 116 -13.96 -12.79 5.60
C THR A 116 -14.81 -13.23 6.79
N GLU A 117 -14.30 -14.18 7.58
CA GLU A 117 -14.92 -14.65 8.82
C GLU A 117 -14.59 -13.78 10.04
N ASP A 118 -13.60 -12.87 9.93
CA ASP A 118 -13.27 -11.92 10.99
C ASP A 118 -14.26 -10.74 10.97
N SER A 119 -15.09 -10.65 12.02
CA SER A 119 -16.16 -9.65 12.11
C SER A 119 -15.66 -8.19 12.09
N HIS A 120 -14.43 -7.94 12.56
CA HIS A 120 -13.87 -6.59 12.57
C HIS A 120 -13.30 -6.22 11.19
N GLU A 121 -12.67 -7.17 10.50
CA GLU A 121 -12.25 -7.04 9.11
C GLU A 121 -13.47 -6.82 8.20
N GLN A 122 -14.54 -7.59 8.39
CA GLN A 122 -15.80 -7.41 7.66
C GLN A 122 -16.37 -5.99 7.83
N THR A 123 -16.33 -5.47 9.05
CA THR A 123 -16.76 -4.08 9.33
C THR A 123 -15.86 -3.07 8.60
N ILE A 124 -14.56 -3.30 8.53
CA ILE A 124 -13.63 -2.42 7.82
C ILE A 124 -13.92 -2.45 6.32
N VAL A 125 -14.08 -3.63 5.72
CA VAL A 125 -14.40 -3.79 4.28
C VAL A 125 -15.71 -3.09 3.92
N GLN A 126 -16.74 -3.18 4.77
CA GLN A 126 -18.04 -2.52 4.52
C GLN A 126 -17.99 -0.98 4.59
N ASN A 127 -17.00 -0.42 5.28
CA ASN A 127 -16.82 1.03 5.44
C ASN A 127 -15.75 1.60 4.49
N ALA A 128 -15.13 0.75 3.67
CA ALA A 128 -14.11 1.11 2.70
C ALA A 128 -14.73 1.74 1.45
#